data_AF-A0A7J5E8C6-F1
#
_entry.id   AF-A0A7J5E8C6-F1
#
_cell.length_a   1.000
_cell.length_b   1.000
_cell.length_c   1.000
_cell.angle_alpha   90.00
_cell.angle_beta   90.00
_cell.angle_gamma   90.00
#
_symmetry.space_group_name_H-M   'P 1'
#
loop_
_entity.id
_entity.type
_entity.pdbx_description
1 polymer ?
#
loop_
_entity_poly.entity_id
_entity_poly.type
_entity_poly.pdbx_seq_one_letter_code
_entity_poly.pdbx_strand_id
1 'polypeptide(L)'
;MQTRKDRKGAVLFTDYSRGKSIKRAVKMSREDVLYEIKESKLKGRGGAGFPTSTKWMLTAAAKSEHKYVVCNADEGEPGTFKDRVLLSEYPDLVFDGMVIAGYVIGAKEGIVYLRGEYEYLLASLNDYLEEMRKENLLGKNILGKESAAGGFDFDIRIHLGNGAYVCGEETALIESLEGHRGEARNRPPFPVN
;
A
#
# COMPACT_ATOMS: atom_id res chain seq x y z
N MET A 1 15.73 3.55 22.12
CA MET A 1 14.90 3.72 20.90
C MET A 1 13.65 4.49 21.30
N GLN A 2 13.51 5.74 20.85
CA GLN A 2 12.40 6.61 21.26
C GLN A 2 11.13 6.14 20.57
N THR A 3 10.07 5.81 21.31
CA THR A 3 8.81 5.34 20.76
C THR A 3 8.16 6.44 19.92
N ARG A 4 8.23 6.31 18.58
CA ARG A 4 7.72 7.26 17.57
C ARG A 4 6.17 7.30 17.52
N LYS A 5 5.49 7.26 18.66
CA LYS A 5 4.01 7.16 18.74
C LYS A 5 3.31 8.47 18.37
N ASP A 6 3.96 9.61 18.60
CA ASP A 6 3.46 10.93 18.25
C ASP A 6 4.52 11.66 17.38
N ARG A 7 4.17 12.02 16.15
CA ARG A 7 4.98 12.88 15.27
C ARG A 7 4.26 14.18 14.96
N LYS A 8 5.00 15.29 14.89
CA LYS A 8 4.50 16.61 14.46
C LYS A 8 5.26 17.05 13.21
N GLY A 9 4.64 16.83 12.06
CA GLY A 9 5.21 17.02 10.71
C GLY A 9 5.42 15.70 9.94
N ALA A 10 5.63 15.71 8.62
CA ALA A 10 5.72 16.87 7.72
C ALA A 10 4.39 17.31 7.05
N VAL A 11 3.34 16.48 7.12
CA VAL A 11 1.96 16.82 6.71
C VAL A 11 1.24 17.35 7.97
N LEU A 12 1.22 18.67 8.14
CA LEU A 12 1.83 19.27 9.35
C LEU A 12 0.94 19.65 10.55
N PHE A 13 -0.39 19.54 10.49
CA PHE A 13 -1.28 20.16 11.51
C PHE A 13 -2.31 19.24 12.18
N THR A 14 -2.15 17.92 12.07
CA THR A 14 -2.98 16.96 12.81
C THR A 14 -2.10 15.98 13.57
N ASP A 15 -2.45 15.69 14.83
CA ASP A 15 -1.76 14.63 15.56
C ASP A 15 -2.03 13.29 14.85
N TYR A 16 -0.97 12.69 14.31
CA TYR A 16 -1.02 11.33 13.82
C TYR A 16 -0.91 10.37 15.00
N SER A 17 -1.88 9.47 15.12
CA SER A 17 -1.77 8.28 15.95
C SER A 17 -2.00 7.05 15.07
N ARG A 18 -1.20 6.00 15.32
CA ARG A 18 -1.15 4.79 14.49
C ARG A 18 -2.55 4.18 14.28
N GLY A 19 -2.89 3.90 13.02
CA GLY A 19 -4.18 3.33 12.65
C GLY A 19 -5.40 4.23 12.86
N LYS A 20 -5.24 5.52 13.19
CA LYS A 20 -6.35 6.51 13.27
C LYS A 20 -7.08 6.63 11.93
N SER A 21 -6.32 6.59 10.84
CA SER A 21 -6.87 6.64 9.48
C SER A 21 -7.64 5.35 9.15
N ILE A 22 -7.06 4.18 9.45
CA ILE A 22 -7.70 2.87 9.30
C ILE A 22 -9.01 2.83 10.08
N LYS A 23 -8.99 3.17 11.38
CA LYS A 23 -10.18 3.20 12.26
C LYS A 23 -11.30 4.10 11.78
N ARG A 24 -11.00 5.17 11.03
CA ARG A 24 -12.00 6.00 10.36
C ARG A 24 -12.52 5.33 9.09
N ALA A 25 -11.62 4.93 8.19
CA ALA A 25 -11.98 4.38 6.89
C ALA A 25 -12.81 3.08 7.02
N VAL A 26 -12.46 2.18 7.94
CA VAL A 26 -13.19 0.91 8.09
C VAL A 26 -14.58 1.07 8.71
N LYS A 27 -14.91 2.24 9.30
CA LYS A 27 -16.24 2.58 9.83
C LYS A 27 -17.19 3.14 8.78
N MET A 28 -16.66 3.45 7.59
CA MET A 28 -17.42 3.89 6.42
C MET A 28 -17.66 2.68 5.50
N SER A 29 -18.59 2.77 4.55
CA SER A 29 -18.67 1.76 3.49
C SER A 29 -17.46 1.86 2.54
N ARG A 30 -17.18 0.81 1.76
CA ARG A 30 -16.10 0.85 0.75
C ARG A 30 -16.36 1.92 -0.30
N GLU A 31 -17.64 2.08 -0.63
CA GLU A 31 -18.21 3.03 -1.56
C GLU A 31 -18.00 4.48 -1.08
N ASP A 32 -18.24 4.77 0.21
CA ASP A 32 -17.98 6.07 0.82
C ASP A 32 -16.48 6.42 0.82
N VAL A 33 -15.60 5.45 1.11
CA VAL A 33 -14.15 5.67 1.06
C VAL A 33 -13.69 5.93 -0.38
N LEU A 34 -14.22 5.20 -1.37
CA LEU A 34 -13.97 5.49 -2.80
C LEU A 34 -14.47 6.89 -3.20
N TYR A 35 -15.61 7.32 -2.66
CA TYR A 35 -16.15 8.66 -2.91
C TYR A 35 -15.24 9.75 -2.34
N GLU A 36 -14.76 9.64 -1.09
CA GLU A 36 -13.81 10.60 -0.53
C GLU A 36 -12.50 10.67 -1.34
N ILE A 37 -11.96 9.52 -1.78
CA ILE A 37 -10.75 9.49 -2.63
C ILE A 37 -11.02 10.17 -3.97
N LYS A 38 -12.21 10.00 -4.56
CA LYS A 38 -12.61 10.68 -5.80
C LYS A 38 -12.70 12.19 -5.63
N GLU A 39 -13.36 12.66 -4.57
CA GLU A 39 -13.50 14.10 -4.28
C GLU A 39 -12.15 14.77 -3.94
N SER A 40 -11.21 14.04 -3.33
CA SER A 40 -9.83 14.50 -3.12
C SER A 40 -9.03 14.76 -4.42
N LYS A 41 -9.53 14.25 -5.56
CA LYS A 41 -8.88 14.31 -6.89
C LYS A 41 -7.46 13.71 -6.90
N LEU A 42 -7.20 12.73 -6.01
CA LEU A 42 -5.90 12.08 -5.89
C LEU A 42 -5.52 11.36 -7.20
N LYS A 43 -4.35 11.72 -7.73
CA LYS A 43 -3.71 11.10 -8.89
C LYS A 43 -2.50 10.26 -8.46
N GLY A 44 -2.22 9.20 -9.21
CA GLY A 44 -1.05 8.35 -9.00
C GLY A 44 0.26 9.14 -9.04
N ARG A 45 1.14 8.88 -8.07
CA ARG A 45 2.38 9.65 -7.83
C ARG A 45 3.65 9.00 -8.41
N GLY A 46 3.51 7.91 -9.16
CA GLY A 46 4.59 7.25 -9.93
C GLY A 46 4.69 7.73 -11.39
N GLY A 47 4.48 9.03 -11.66
CA GLY A 47 4.60 9.62 -13.00
C GLY A 47 3.30 9.64 -13.82
N ALA A 48 2.66 8.48 -14.06
CA ALA A 48 1.54 8.37 -15.00
C ALA A 48 0.26 9.18 -14.67
N GLY A 49 0.11 9.70 -13.44
CA GLY A 49 -0.94 10.65 -13.08
C GLY A 49 -2.39 10.14 -13.15
N PHE A 50 -2.61 8.82 -13.30
CA PHE A 50 -3.93 8.22 -13.42
C PHE A 50 -4.79 8.44 -12.15
N PRO A 51 -6.12 8.67 -12.23
CA PRO A 51 -6.96 8.88 -11.05
C PRO A 51 -7.00 7.65 -10.13
N THR A 52 -6.65 7.83 -8.85
CA THR A 52 -6.51 6.73 -7.88
C THR A 52 -7.86 6.06 -7.59
N SER A 53 -8.93 6.84 -7.41
CA SER A 53 -10.28 6.34 -7.21
C SER A 53 -10.78 5.47 -8.37
N THR A 54 -10.52 5.88 -9.61
CA THR A 54 -10.86 5.08 -10.80
C THR A 54 -10.11 3.76 -10.82
N LYS A 55 -8.80 3.75 -10.49
CA LYS A 55 -8.02 2.50 -10.43
C LYS A 55 -8.59 1.54 -9.39
N TRP A 56 -8.85 2.02 -8.18
CA TRP A 56 -9.38 1.19 -7.09
C TRP A 56 -10.81 0.72 -7.37
N MET A 57 -11.66 1.55 -7.98
CA MET A 57 -13.01 1.17 -8.37
C MET A 57 -13.03 0.04 -9.40
N LEU A 58 -12.13 0.06 -10.40
CA LEU A 58 -11.99 -1.02 -11.38
C LEU A 58 -11.59 -2.34 -10.70
N THR A 59 -10.54 -2.31 -9.86
CA THR A 59 -10.09 -3.49 -9.11
C THR A 59 -11.14 -3.99 -8.10
N ALA A 60 -11.93 -3.09 -7.49
CA ALA A 60 -13.05 -3.46 -6.62
C ALA A 60 -14.15 -4.18 -7.40
N ALA A 61 -14.47 -3.73 -8.62
CA ALA A 61 -15.49 -4.32 -9.48
C ALA A 61 -15.06 -5.65 -10.15
N ALA A 62 -13.75 -5.90 -10.29
CA ALA A 62 -13.22 -7.15 -10.86
C ALA A 62 -13.70 -8.38 -10.06
N LYS A 63 -14.13 -9.44 -10.77
CA LYS A 63 -14.64 -10.68 -10.17
C LYS A 63 -13.49 -11.70 -10.01
N SER A 64 -12.79 -11.61 -8.89
CA SER A 64 -11.75 -12.57 -8.49
C SER A 64 -11.87 -12.89 -7.00
N GLU A 65 -11.60 -14.13 -6.62
CA GLU A 65 -11.46 -14.57 -5.22
C GLU A 65 -10.19 -14.01 -4.56
N HIS A 66 -9.17 -13.72 -5.37
CA HIS A 66 -7.87 -13.20 -4.94
C HIS A 66 -7.61 -11.83 -5.57
N LYS A 67 -7.37 -10.84 -4.71
CA LYS A 67 -6.99 -9.48 -5.07
C LYS A 67 -5.83 -9.04 -4.19
N TYR A 68 -4.95 -8.23 -4.76
CA TYR A 68 -3.69 -7.81 -4.15
C TYR A 68 -3.55 -6.29 -4.14
N VAL A 69 -2.92 -5.75 -3.09
CA VAL A 69 -2.44 -4.36 -3.05
C VAL A 69 -0.94 -4.37 -3.24
N VAL A 70 -0.44 -4.00 -4.42
CA VAL A 70 1.00 -3.90 -4.66
C VAL A 70 1.46 -2.46 -4.46
N CYS A 71 2.30 -2.25 -3.45
CA CYS A 71 3.05 -1.02 -3.24
C CYS A 71 4.38 -1.14 -4.01
N ASN A 72 4.50 -0.39 -5.10
CA ASN A 72 5.75 -0.25 -5.84
C ASN A 72 6.68 0.71 -5.08
N ALA A 73 7.76 0.16 -4.53
CA ALA A 73 8.83 0.88 -3.85
C ALA A 73 10.20 0.57 -4.52
N ASP A 74 10.19 0.44 -5.85
CA ASP A 74 11.42 0.23 -6.62
C ASP A 74 12.24 1.54 -6.77
N GLU A 75 11.57 2.70 -6.87
CA GLU A 75 12.15 4.05 -6.96
C GLU A 75 13.43 4.15 -7.81
N GLY A 76 13.49 3.44 -8.94
CA GLY A 76 14.70 3.33 -9.76
C GLY A 76 15.12 4.62 -10.47
N GLU A 77 14.23 5.61 -10.60
CA GLU A 77 14.44 6.85 -11.39
C GLU A 77 15.55 7.73 -10.78
N PRO A 78 16.60 8.07 -11.55
CA PRO A 78 17.67 8.95 -11.10
C PRO A 78 17.19 10.26 -10.47
N GLY A 79 17.68 10.55 -9.27
CA GLY A 79 17.31 11.76 -8.51
C GLY A 79 16.01 11.65 -7.71
N THR A 80 15.29 10.54 -7.77
CA THR A 80 14.13 10.28 -6.88
C THR A 80 14.56 9.65 -5.55
N PHE A 81 13.89 10.04 -4.46
CA PHE A 81 14.13 9.57 -3.09
C PHE A 81 12.90 9.76 -2.17
N LYS A 82 11.74 10.08 -2.75
CA LYS A 82 10.49 10.36 -2.04
C LYS A 82 9.95 9.10 -1.37
N ASP A 83 10.03 7.95 -2.03
CA ASP A 83 9.48 6.69 -1.53
C ASP A 83 10.42 6.12 -0.46
N ARG A 84 11.74 6.28 -0.63
CA ARG A 84 12.74 6.04 0.42
C ARG A 84 12.46 6.82 1.69
N VAL A 85 12.18 8.12 1.58
CA VAL A 85 11.85 8.99 2.73
C VAL A 85 10.52 8.59 3.35
N LEU A 86 9.49 8.28 2.54
CA LEU A 86 8.22 7.78 3.07
C LEU A 86 8.41 6.46 3.83
N LEU A 87 9.25 5.54 3.37
CA LEU A 87 9.50 4.26 4.04
C LEU A 87 10.38 4.41 5.30
N SER A 88 11.40 5.27 5.30
CA SER A 88 12.29 5.43 6.45
C SER A 88 11.74 6.35 7.55
N GLU A 89 11.05 7.42 7.15
CA GLU A 89 10.55 8.47 8.04
C GLU A 89 9.04 8.40 8.28
N TYR A 90 8.23 7.85 7.37
CA TYR A 90 6.75 7.81 7.47
C TYR A 90 6.10 6.45 7.11
N PRO A 91 6.68 5.28 7.48
CA PRO A 91 6.15 3.96 7.07
C PRO A 91 4.72 3.72 7.56
N ASP A 92 4.39 4.34 8.68
CA ASP A 92 3.07 4.48 9.26
C ASP A 92 2.02 4.97 8.26
N LEU A 93 2.30 6.02 7.50
CA LEU A 93 1.36 6.55 6.50
C LEU A 93 1.25 5.64 5.27
N VAL A 94 2.33 4.96 4.90
CA VAL A 94 2.37 4.02 3.77
C VAL A 94 1.50 2.80 4.08
N PHE A 95 1.70 2.16 5.24
CA PHE A 95 1.00 0.94 5.60
C PHE A 95 -0.46 1.19 5.99
N ASP A 96 -0.78 2.28 6.69
CA ASP A 96 -2.17 2.73 6.88
C ASP A 96 -2.89 2.85 5.51
N GLY A 97 -2.24 3.48 4.52
CA GLY A 97 -2.75 3.61 3.16
C GLY A 97 -2.95 2.27 2.45
N MET A 98 -2.04 1.30 2.62
CA MET A 98 -2.18 -0.05 2.07
C MET A 98 -3.36 -0.82 2.70
N VAL A 99 -3.54 -0.74 4.02
CA VAL A 99 -4.66 -1.38 4.72
C VAL A 99 -6.01 -0.80 4.25
N ILE A 100 -6.09 0.52 4.08
CA ILE A 100 -7.27 1.19 3.52
C ILE A 100 -7.53 0.76 2.08
N ALA A 101 -6.48 0.65 1.24
CA ALA A 101 -6.61 0.12 -0.12
C ALA A 101 -7.16 -1.31 -0.12
N GLY A 102 -6.63 -2.17 0.75
CA GLY A 102 -7.05 -3.56 0.90
C GLY A 102 -8.52 -3.68 1.29
N TYR A 103 -8.93 -2.90 2.29
CA TYR A 103 -10.33 -2.76 2.70
C TYR A 103 -11.24 -2.38 1.53
N VAL A 104 -10.86 -1.35 0.75
CA VAL A 104 -11.66 -0.82 -0.34
C VAL A 104 -11.81 -1.79 -1.52
N ILE A 105 -10.71 -2.38 -2.00
CA ILE A 105 -10.77 -3.25 -3.19
C ILE A 105 -11.21 -4.68 -2.86
N GLY A 106 -11.25 -5.04 -1.57
CA GLY A 106 -11.54 -6.40 -1.10
C GLY A 106 -10.35 -7.35 -1.24
N ALA A 107 -9.12 -6.83 -1.13
CA ALA A 107 -7.90 -7.64 -1.12
C ALA A 107 -7.62 -8.21 0.27
N LYS A 108 -6.93 -9.35 0.32
CA LYS A 108 -6.46 -10.00 1.56
C LYS A 108 -4.94 -9.96 1.72
N GLU A 109 -4.20 -9.63 0.67
CA GLU A 109 -2.74 -9.58 0.68
C GLU A 109 -2.24 -8.27 0.07
N GLY A 110 -1.32 -7.63 0.79
CA GLY A 110 -0.51 -6.51 0.34
C GLY A 110 0.93 -6.95 0.14
N ILE A 111 1.56 -6.42 -0.91
CA ILE A 111 2.96 -6.70 -1.23
C ILE A 111 3.68 -5.37 -1.38
N VAL A 112 4.72 -5.14 -0.58
CA VAL A 112 5.69 -4.06 -0.82
C VAL A 112 6.79 -4.64 -1.69
N TYR A 113 6.88 -4.21 -2.94
CA TYR A 113 8.02 -4.52 -3.79
C TYR A 113 9.10 -3.47 -3.50
N LEU A 114 10.01 -3.81 -2.59
CA LEU A 114 11.11 -2.95 -2.14
C LEU A 114 12.34 -3.21 -3.03
N ARG A 115 12.93 -2.17 -3.62
CA ARG A 115 14.19 -2.35 -4.38
C ARG A 115 15.29 -2.98 -3.53
N GLY A 116 16.18 -3.72 -4.18
CA GLY A 116 17.31 -4.38 -3.52
C GLY A 116 18.22 -3.42 -2.77
N GLU A 117 18.47 -2.23 -3.32
CA GLU A 117 19.34 -1.23 -2.71
C GLU A 117 18.76 -0.60 -1.42
N TYR A 118 17.49 -0.86 -1.10
CA TYR A 118 16.84 -0.46 0.16
C TYR A 118 16.73 -1.63 1.16
N GLU A 119 17.49 -2.73 0.97
CA GLU A 119 17.57 -3.85 1.92
C GLU A 119 17.82 -3.39 3.37
N TYR A 120 18.61 -2.34 3.57
CA TYR A 120 18.89 -1.78 4.89
C TYR A 120 17.64 -1.23 5.63
N LEU A 121 16.52 -0.98 4.94
CA LEU A 121 15.23 -0.63 5.55
C LEU A 121 14.42 -1.87 5.98
N LEU A 122 14.65 -3.03 5.36
CA LEU A 122 13.82 -4.23 5.44
C LEU A 122 13.51 -4.67 6.87
N ALA A 123 14.52 -4.71 7.75
CA ALA A 123 14.34 -5.08 9.15
C ALA A 123 13.37 -4.12 9.87
N SER A 124 13.61 -2.81 9.78
CA SER A 124 12.80 -1.80 10.46
C SER A 124 11.37 -1.67 9.90
N LEU A 125 11.16 -1.98 8.61
CA LEU A 125 9.84 -2.07 8.02
C LEU A 125 9.09 -3.32 8.51
N ASN A 126 9.75 -4.47 8.60
CA ASN A 126 9.15 -5.69 9.17
C ASN A 126 8.82 -5.52 10.66
N ASP A 127 9.69 -4.91 11.46
CA ASP A 127 9.41 -4.59 12.86
C ASP A 127 8.14 -3.72 12.99
N TYR A 128 7.95 -2.75 12.10
CA TYR A 128 6.75 -1.92 12.09
C TYR A 128 5.48 -2.71 11.71
N LEU A 129 5.56 -3.59 10.71
CA LEU A 129 4.43 -4.48 10.34
C LEU A 129 4.06 -5.42 11.50
N GLU A 130 5.05 -5.94 12.23
CA GLU A 130 4.83 -6.73 13.45
C GLU A 130 4.17 -5.92 14.57
N GLU A 131 4.50 -4.63 14.74
CA GLU A 131 3.77 -3.74 15.65
C GLU A 131 2.32 -3.54 15.21
N MET A 132 2.03 -3.36 13.91
CA MET A 132 0.65 -3.26 13.41
C MET A 132 -0.16 -4.54 13.64
N ARG A 133 0.45 -5.72 13.46
CA ARG A 133 -0.21 -7.02 13.76
C ARG A 133 -0.56 -7.13 15.24
N LYS A 134 0.37 -6.77 16.13
CA LYS A 134 0.15 -6.74 17.60
C LYS A 134 -0.96 -5.78 18.03
N GLU A 135 -1.15 -4.68 17.28
CA GLU A 135 -2.21 -3.69 17.52
C GLU A 135 -3.56 -4.02 16.84
N ASN A 136 -3.69 -5.17 16.16
CA ASN A 136 -4.85 -5.56 15.34
C ASN A 136 -5.23 -4.51 14.27
N LEU A 137 -4.20 -3.95 13.64
CA LEU A 137 -4.30 -3.06 12.47
C LEU A 137 -3.93 -3.75 11.15
N LEU A 138 -3.40 -4.97 11.25
CA LEU A 138 -2.94 -5.81 10.14
C LEU A 138 -3.14 -7.29 10.50
N GLY A 139 -3.35 -8.15 9.50
CA GLY A 139 -3.56 -9.58 9.67
C GLY A 139 -5.02 -9.97 9.53
N LYS A 140 -5.56 -10.73 10.49
CA LYS A 140 -6.92 -11.28 10.46
C LYS A 140 -7.89 -10.49 11.33
N ASN A 141 -9.13 -10.35 10.86
CA ASN A 141 -10.23 -9.72 11.60
C ASN A 141 -9.89 -8.30 12.13
N ILE A 142 -9.27 -7.49 11.27
CA ILE A 142 -8.80 -6.13 11.57
C ILE A 142 -9.95 -5.30 12.12
N LEU A 143 -9.76 -4.78 13.34
CA LEU A 143 -10.73 -3.98 14.11
C LEU A 143 -12.10 -4.67 14.38
N GLY A 144 -12.30 -5.91 13.95
CA GLY A 144 -13.49 -6.72 14.19
C GLY A 144 -14.82 -5.99 13.96
N LYS A 145 -15.71 -6.08 14.95
CA LYS A 145 -17.05 -5.46 14.92
C LYS A 145 -17.05 -3.92 14.83
N GLU A 146 -15.91 -3.25 15.01
CA GLU A 146 -15.81 -1.81 14.76
C GLU A 146 -15.72 -1.46 13.27
N SER A 147 -15.44 -2.44 12.40
CA SER A 147 -15.54 -2.26 10.95
C SER A 147 -16.99 -2.37 10.49
N ALA A 148 -17.40 -1.51 9.56
CA ALA A 148 -18.66 -1.57 8.83
C ALA A 148 -18.84 -2.88 8.03
N ALA A 149 -17.75 -3.62 7.75
CA ALA A 149 -17.81 -4.96 7.16
C ALA A 149 -17.98 -6.09 8.21
N GLY A 150 -18.03 -5.77 9.51
CA GLY A 150 -18.02 -6.75 10.61
C GLY A 150 -16.63 -7.33 10.94
N GLY A 151 -15.59 -6.86 10.23
CA GLY A 151 -14.22 -7.33 10.26
C GLY A 151 -13.72 -7.63 8.84
N PHE A 152 -12.42 -7.54 8.60
CA PHE A 152 -11.81 -8.00 7.34
C PHE A 152 -10.37 -8.50 7.57
N ASP A 153 -9.90 -9.34 6.65
CA ASP A 153 -8.52 -9.84 6.65
C ASP A 153 -7.71 -9.07 5.62
N PHE A 154 -6.53 -8.57 6.00
CA PHE A 154 -5.53 -8.01 5.10
C PHE A 154 -4.15 -8.05 5.75
N ASP A 155 -3.17 -8.71 5.14
CA ASP A 155 -1.79 -8.74 5.65
C ASP A 155 -0.78 -8.25 4.60
N ILE A 156 0.32 -7.65 5.03
CA ILE A 156 1.37 -7.10 4.17
C ILE A 156 2.66 -7.90 4.31
N ARG A 157 3.22 -8.36 3.20
CA ARG A 157 4.61 -8.86 3.14
C ARG A 157 5.49 -7.92 2.31
N ILE A 158 6.79 -7.96 2.59
CA ILE A 158 7.81 -7.26 1.80
C ILE A 158 8.50 -8.28 0.90
N HIS A 159 8.62 -7.95 -0.39
CA HIS A 159 9.41 -8.68 -1.36
C HIS A 159 10.58 -7.79 -1.77
N LEU A 160 11.80 -8.31 -1.65
CA LEU A 160 13.02 -7.59 -2.02
C LEU A 160 13.35 -7.87 -3.50
N GLY A 161 13.36 -6.82 -4.31
CA GLY A 161 13.75 -6.89 -5.73
C GLY A 161 15.26 -6.97 -5.92
N ASN A 162 15.70 -7.35 -7.13
CA ASN A 162 17.12 -7.60 -7.44
C ASN A 162 17.80 -6.46 -8.23
N GLY A 163 17.51 -5.19 -7.88
CA GLY A 163 18.21 -4.00 -8.41
C GLY A 163 17.96 -3.69 -9.89
N ALA A 164 16.86 -4.18 -10.47
CA ALA A 164 16.54 -4.02 -11.89
C ALA A 164 15.52 -2.88 -12.11
N TYR A 165 15.99 -1.69 -12.49
CA TYR A 165 15.19 -0.48 -12.79
C TYR A 165 13.88 -0.73 -13.54
N VAL A 166 13.89 -1.65 -14.52
CA VAL A 166 12.70 -1.91 -15.36
C VAL A 166 11.56 -2.59 -14.58
N CYS A 167 11.86 -3.22 -13.43
CA CYS A 167 10.86 -3.75 -12.50
C CYS A 167 10.08 -2.65 -11.76
N GLY A 168 10.45 -1.38 -11.92
CA GLY A 168 9.60 -0.25 -11.55
C GLY A 168 8.38 -0.05 -12.46
N GLU A 169 8.33 -0.68 -13.65
CA GLU A 169 7.14 -0.69 -14.51
C GLU A 169 6.09 -1.68 -13.98
N GLU A 170 4.81 -1.29 -14.01
CA GLU A 170 3.71 -2.00 -13.33
C GLU A 170 3.57 -3.48 -13.71
N THR A 171 3.78 -3.84 -14.97
CA THR A 171 3.67 -5.24 -15.44
C THR A 171 4.97 -6.02 -15.27
N ALA A 172 6.13 -5.38 -15.46
CA ALA A 172 7.43 -5.98 -15.18
C ALA A 172 7.62 -6.31 -13.69
N LEU A 173 7.06 -5.47 -12.81
CA LEU A 173 7.00 -5.69 -11.37
C LEU A 173 6.21 -6.98 -11.05
N ILE A 174 5.07 -7.17 -11.72
CA ILE A 174 4.22 -8.36 -11.54
C ILE A 174 4.96 -9.62 -12.01
N GLU A 175 5.62 -9.60 -13.17
CA GLU A 175 6.49 -10.71 -13.62
C GLU A 175 7.59 -11.03 -12.60
N SER A 176 8.24 -10.01 -12.04
CA SER A 176 9.27 -10.20 -11.00
C SER A 176 8.69 -10.80 -9.71
N LEU A 177 7.47 -10.41 -9.32
CA LEU A 177 6.76 -10.99 -8.17
C LEU A 177 6.31 -12.43 -8.40
N GLU A 178 5.99 -12.81 -9.64
CA GLU A 178 5.67 -14.17 -10.06
C GLU A 178 6.94 -15.06 -10.20
N GLY A 179 8.14 -14.48 -10.06
CA GLY A 179 9.42 -15.19 -10.14
C GLY A 179 9.98 -15.30 -11.56
N HIS A 180 9.38 -14.60 -12.52
CA HIS A 180 9.87 -14.50 -13.89
C HIS A 180 10.92 -13.38 -14.02
N ARG A 181 11.52 -13.26 -15.20
CA ARG A 181 12.33 -12.08 -15.54
C ARG A 181 11.38 -10.89 -15.62
N GLY A 182 11.71 -9.78 -14.95
CA GLY A 182 10.90 -8.55 -14.98
C GLY A 182 10.92 -7.87 -16.35
N GLU A 183 10.29 -8.48 -17.34
CA GLU A 183 10.06 -7.92 -18.68
C GLU A 183 8.63 -7.39 -18.75
N ALA A 184 8.40 -6.25 -19.39
CA ALA A 184 7.05 -5.66 -19.42
C ALA A 184 6.08 -6.52 -20.26
N ARG A 185 4.88 -6.80 -19.71
CA ARG A 185 3.81 -7.48 -20.46
C ARG A 185 3.20 -6.50 -21.47
N ASN A 186 2.98 -6.99 -22.69
CA ASN A 186 2.16 -6.25 -23.66
C ASN A 186 0.76 -6.00 -23.08
N ARG A 187 0.21 -4.81 -23.33
CA ARG A 187 -1.15 -4.44 -22.93
C ARG A 187 -2.07 -4.54 -24.17
N PRO A 188 -3.21 -5.25 -24.11
CA PRO A 188 -3.75 -6.02 -22.98
C PRO A 188 -3.01 -7.35 -22.74
N PRO A 189 -3.07 -7.93 -21.52
CA PRO A 189 -3.96 -7.57 -20.40
C PRO A 189 -3.51 -6.34 -19.59
N PHE A 190 -4.44 -5.80 -18.78
CA PHE A 190 -4.16 -4.71 -17.83
C PHE A 190 -4.15 -5.26 -16.39
N PRO A 191 -3.27 -4.79 -15.48
CA PRO A 191 -3.19 -5.25 -14.08
C PRO A 191 -4.44 -5.08 -13.20
N VAL A 192 -5.49 -4.42 -13.68
CA VAL A 192 -6.71 -4.10 -12.92
C VAL A 192 -7.91 -5.00 -13.25
N ASN A 193 -7.76 -5.91 -14.21
CA ASN A 193 -8.81 -6.78 -14.74
C ASN A 193 -8.72 -8.20 -14.17
#